data_AF-A0A026VSH3-F1
#
_entry.id   AF-A0A026VSH3-F1
#
_cell.length_a   1.000
_cell.length_b   1.000
_cell.length_c   1.000
_cell.angle_alpha   90.00
_cell.angle_beta   90.00
_cell.angle_gamma   90.00
#
_symmetry.space_group_name_H-M   'P 1'
#
loop_
_entity.id
_entity.type
_entity.pdbx_description
1 polymer ?
#
loop_
_entity_poly.entity_id
_entity_poly.type
_entity_poly.pdbx_seq_one_letter_code
_entity_poly.pdbx_strand_id
1 'polypeptide(L)'
;MRLECNVEVNYRTLTECLPVVKPTKERSHRSILAFSRKSENDEPYLLLQTRKNKQGTKYKIIDNVAHMFTKFINNGKATIRLQQPPHDLIVHNSNVIRLKAFLRVLSQIMKGRSQDFDYFSTTVNSKDFAKPQVKVVVKKKSEYPTLEGFPLTTEELFLTALGIRSFDRQILRLENLRVLDLSDNKLSFLPKELGTLPHLQHLVLAQNQFGKSPRFKWAWLESDAIKNNLRILDISHNFLTELPIQIGQLNALINLKACENTLLCLPGNIGTLSSLEYLDVSRNKLLCLPASIKHLRLRYLNVSQNSFLNIDGQRDVVLKMEMPRLTELSARHFLRSKQAYDASLIPYTLVKFLNDANYCSTCRTACFSYYVHMHMVPTDQIASDIIMTHTEHPLILEYYYCSLRCSRLINSL
;
A
#
# COMPACT_ATOMS: atom_id res chain seq x y z
N MET A 1 -11.33 -8.81 -31.09
CA MET A 1 -10.33 -8.69 -30.00
C MET A 1 -9.51 -7.42 -30.21
N ARG A 2 -9.39 -6.63 -29.13
CA ARG A 2 -8.66 -5.37 -29.07
C ARG A 2 -7.65 -5.40 -27.93
N LEU A 3 -6.50 -4.76 -28.10
CA LEU A 3 -5.43 -4.66 -27.13
C LEU A 3 -5.00 -3.20 -26.96
N GLU A 4 -5.32 -2.61 -25.81
CA GLU A 4 -4.75 -1.33 -25.41
C GLU A 4 -3.34 -1.54 -24.86
N CYS A 5 -2.36 -0.85 -25.41
CA CYS A 5 -0.95 -1.02 -25.08
C CYS A 5 -0.15 0.26 -25.43
N ASN A 6 1.14 0.26 -25.13
CA ASN A 6 2.08 1.21 -25.74
C ASN A 6 2.82 0.48 -26.86
N VAL A 7 2.89 1.08 -28.03
CA VAL A 7 3.58 0.51 -29.19
C VAL A 7 4.67 1.47 -29.64
N GLU A 8 5.87 0.96 -29.80
CA GLU A 8 6.98 1.60 -30.52
C GLU A 8 7.07 0.95 -31.90
N VAL A 9 7.11 1.77 -32.95
CA VAL A 9 7.24 1.30 -34.34
C VAL A 9 8.67 1.54 -34.77
N ASN A 10 9.41 0.47 -35.06
CA ASN A 10 10.77 0.56 -35.58
C ASN A 10 10.79 0.28 -37.09
N TYR A 11 11.32 1.22 -37.87
CA TYR A 11 11.33 1.21 -39.34
C TYR A 11 12.63 0.61 -39.84
N ARG A 12 12.60 -0.59 -40.43
CA ARG A 12 13.85 -1.30 -40.80
C ARG A 12 14.51 -0.75 -42.08
N THR A 13 13.79 -0.01 -42.93
CA THR A 13 14.29 0.57 -44.20
C THR A 13 15.11 1.85 -44.04
N LEU A 14 15.10 2.52 -42.89
CA LEU A 14 15.88 3.75 -42.66
C LEU A 14 17.35 3.51 -42.29
N THR A 15 17.80 2.25 -42.27
CA THR A 15 19.12 1.88 -41.75
C THR A 15 20.23 1.83 -42.81
N GLU A 16 19.92 1.97 -44.10
CA GLU A 16 20.90 1.72 -45.17
C GLU A 16 21.51 2.98 -45.83
N CYS A 17 21.00 4.18 -45.58
CA CYS A 17 21.54 5.40 -46.18
C CYS A 17 21.73 6.51 -45.13
N LEU A 18 22.85 6.48 -44.41
CA LEU A 18 23.63 7.61 -43.84
C LEU A 18 24.43 7.15 -42.60
N PRO A 19 25.76 7.33 -42.54
CA PRO A 19 26.47 7.19 -41.28
C PRO A 19 26.17 8.42 -40.40
N VAL A 20 25.96 8.20 -39.10
CA VAL A 20 25.94 9.20 -37.99
C VAL A 20 24.58 9.65 -37.42
N VAL A 21 23.40 9.26 -37.94
CA VAL A 21 22.14 9.51 -37.21
C VAL A 21 21.60 8.22 -36.61
N LYS A 22 21.70 8.08 -35.28
CA LYS A 22 21.02 7.00 -34.53
C LYS A 22 19.57 6.92 -35.02
N PRO A 23 19.02 5.73 -35.32
CA PRO A 23 17.62 5.61 -35.71
C PRO A 23 16.80 6.34 -34.64
N THR A 24 15.99 7.31 -35.07
CA THR A 24 15.06 8.01 -34.19
C THR A 24 14.11 6.96 -33.65
N LYS A 25 14.45 6.36 -32.50
CA LYS A 25 13.56 5.52 -31.72
C LYS A 25 12.35 6.38 -31.42
N GLU A 26 11.27 6.17 -32.15
CA GLU A 26 10.01 6.79 -31.78
C GLU A 26 9.68 6.32 -30.37
N ARG A 27 9.49 7.27 -29.45
CA ARG A 27 9.07 6.95 -28.09
C ARG A 27 7.79 6.14 -28.16
N SER A 28 7.70 5.05 -27.41
CA SER A 28 6.49 4.23 -27.39
C SER A 28 5.25 5.10 -27.11
N HIS A 29 4.24 4.93 -27.95
CA HIS A 29 3.02 5.73 -27.92
C HIS A 29 1.86 4.86 -27.46
N ARG A 30 0.98 5.43 -26.64
CA ARG A 30 -0.28 4.76 -26.28
C ARG A 30 -1.07 4.50 -27.55
N SER A 31 -1.39 3.23 -27.74
CA SER A 31 -1.87 2.66 -28.98
C SER A 31 -2.94 1.61 -28.73
N ILE A 32 -3.72 1.35 -29.76
CA ILE A 32 -4.71 0.28 -29.79
C ILE A 32 -4.33 -0.63 -30.95
N LEU A 33 -4.12 -1.90 -30.64
CA LEU A 33 -3.99 -2.96 -31.64
C LEU A 33 -5.30 -3.73 -31.72
N ALA A 34 -5.86 -3.86 -32.91
CA ALA A 34 -7.11 -4.60 -33.13
C ALA A 34 -7.04 -5.41 -34.41
N PHE A 35 -7.73 -6.55 -34.42
CA PHE A 35 -8.00 -7.30 -35.65
C PHE A 35 -9.30 -6.77 -36.27
N SER A 36 -9.27 -6.46 -37.56
CA SER A 36 -10.45 -5.96 -38.29
C SER A 36 -10.52 -6.57 -39.70
N ARG A 37 -11.74 -6.65 -40.24
CA ARG A 37 -12.07 -7.07 -41.62
C ARG A 37 -13.14 -6.12 -42.15
N LYS A 38 -13.10 -5.78 -43.44
CA LYS A 38 -14.07 -4.85 -44.06
C LYS A 38 -15.40 -5.54 -44.41
N SER A 39 -15.32 -6.78 -44.87
CA SER A 39 -16.42 -7.70 -45.14
C SER A 39 -16.07 -9.09 -44.61
N GLU A 40 -17.04 -10.02 -44.53
CA GLU A 40 -16.78 -11.40 -44.12
C GLU A 40 -15.81 -12.13 -45.05
N ASN A 41 -15.80 -11.74 -46.33
CA ASN A 41 -14.95 -12.30 -47.37
C ASN A 41 -13.58 -11.60 -47.50
N ASP A 42 -13.36 -10.50 -46.79
CA ASP A 42 -12.10 -9.75 -46.88
C ASP A 42 -11.02 -10.32 -45.94
N GLU A 43 -9.77 -10.25 -46.38
CA GLU A 43 -8.63 -10.67 -45.57
C GLU A 43 -8.53 -9.84 -44.26
N PRO A 44 -8.26 -10.50 -43.12
CA PRO A 44 -8.09 -9.82 -41.86
C PRO A 44 -6.79 -9.01 -41.82
N TYR A 45 -6.88 -7.80 -41.26
CA TYR A 45 -5.73 -6.92 -41.07
C TYR A 45 -5.56 -6.53 -39.59
N LEU A 46 -4.32 -6.22 -39.24
CA LEU A 46 -3.95 -5.67 -37.93
C LEU A 46 -4.01 -4.15 -38.03
N LEU A 47 -4.89 -3.54 -37.24
CA LEU A 47 -5.04 -2.10 -37.14
C LEU A 47 -4.24 -1.58 -35.93
N LEU A 48 -3.30 -0.67 -36.17
CA LEU A 48 -2.59 0.09 -35.15
C LEU A 48 -3.11 1.53 -35.11
N GLN A 49 -3.86 1.88 -34.09
CA GLN A 49 -4.27 3.26 -33.86
C GLN A 49 -3.40 3.91 -32.80
N THR A 50 -3.15 5.20 -32.95
CA THR A 50 -2.48 6.04 -31.95
C THR A 50 -3.26 7.33 -31.73
N ARG A 51 -2.94 8.10 -30.68
CA ARG A 51 -3.56 9.43 -30.48
C ARG A 51 -3.33 10.38 -31.66
N LYS A 52 -2.17 10.26 -32.33
CA LYS A 52 -1.81 11.07 -33.50
C LYS A 52 -2.50 10.55 -34.77
N ASN A 53 -2.59 9.24 -34.94
CA ASN A 53 -3.24 8.59 -36.06
C ASN A 53 -4.51 7.84 -35.62
N LYS A 54 -5.64 8.57 -35.56
CA LYS A 54 -6.94 8.01 -35.17
C LYS A 54 -7.53 7.08 -36.22
N GLN A 55 -7.24 7.29 -37.51
CA GLN A 55 -7.68 6.41 -38.60
C GLN A 55 -6.95 5.05 -38.56
N GLY A 56 -5.75 5.04 -37.97
CA GLY A 56 -4.93 3.87 -37.73
C GLY A 56 -4.14 3.41 -38.96
N THR A 57 -3.01 2.79 -38.72
CA THR A 57 -2.17 2.15 -39.74
C THR A 57 -2.59 0.70 -39.89
N LYS A 58 -2.87 0.27 -41.12
CA LYS A 58 -3.30 -1.10 -41.43
C LYS A 58 -2.10 -1.94 -41.86
N TYR A 59 -1.97 -3.11 -41.25
CA TYR A 59 -0.95 -4.09 -41.60
C TYR A 59 -1.62 -5.39 -42.03
N LYS A 60 -1.22 -5.91 -43.20
CA LYS A 60 -1.62 -7.26 -43.61
C LYS A 60 -1.08 -8.27 -42.58
N ILE A 61 -1.87 -9.30 -42.25
CA ILE A 61 -1.46 -10.35 -41.31
C ILE A 61 -0.95 -11.58 -42.05
N ILE A 62 -1.80 -12.14 -42.92
CA ILE A 62 -1.52 -13.34 -43.71
C ILE A 62 -0.33 -13.06 -44.65
N ASP A 63 0.64 -13.96 -44.69
CA ASP A 63 1.88 -13.87 -45.49
C ASP A 63 2.73 -12.60 -45.25
N ASN A 64 2.50 -11.88 -44.14
CA ASN A 64 3.20 -10.62 -43.87
C ASN A 64 3.85 -10.56 -42.48
N VAL A 65 3.32 -11.28 -41.48
CA VAL A 65 3.99 -11.38 -40.18
C VAL A 65 5.15 -12.37 -40.30
N ALA A 66 6.39 -11.88 -40.32
CA ALA A 66 7.59 -12.71 -40.45
C ALA A 66 7.90 -13.48 -39.16
N HIS A 67 7.82 -12.81 -38.00
CA HIS A 67 8.16 -13.43 -36.72
C HIS A 67 7.53 -12.69 -35.54
N MET A 68 7.27 -13.42 -34.45
CA MET A 68 6.79 -12.87 -33.18
C MET A 68 7.80 -13.18 -32.06
N PHE A 69 8.46 -12.15 -31.54
CA PHE A 69 9.42 -12.29 -30.44
C PHE A 69 8.71 -12.18 -29.09
N THR A 70 8.72 -13.26 -28.31
CA THR A 70 7.99 -13.37 -27.04
C THR A 70 8.88 -13.68 -25.83
N LYS A 71 10.21 -13.61 -25.96
CA LYS A 71 11.18 -13.88 -24.88
C LYS A 71 10.87 -13.12 -23.58
N PHE A 72 10.35 -11.91 -23.69
CA PHE A 72 10.02 -11.03 -22.55
C PHE A 72 8.51 -10.88 -22.30
N ILE A 73 7.70 -11.82 -22.77
CA ILE A 73 6.24 -11.74 -22.67
C ILE A 73 5.75 -11.70 -21.21
N ASN A 74 6.44 -12.38 -20.30
CA ASN A 74 6.13 -12.35 -18.87
C ASN A 74 6.40 -10.97 -18.24
N ASN A 75 7.21 -10.13 -18.89
CA ASN A 75 7.46 -8.75 -18.50
C ASN A 75 6.57 -7.77 -19.28
N GLY A 76 5.53 -8.28 -19.97
CA GLY A 76 4.61 -7.46 -20.74
C GLY A 76 5.17 -6.95 -22.06
N LYS A 77 6.26 -7.53 -22.58
CA LYS A 77 6.91 -7.08 -23.83
C LYS A 77 6.87 -8.15 -24.92
N ALA A 78 6.50 -7.75 -26.13
CA ALA A 78 6.57 -8.61 -27.32
C ALA A 78 6.84 -7.78 -28.56
N THR A 79 7.47 -8.37 -29.59
CA THR A 79 7.70 -7.70 -30.87
C THR A 79 7.05 -8.47 -31.99
N ILE A 80 6.25 -7.80 -32.82
CA ILE A 80 5.64 -8.36 -34.04
C ILE A 80 6.41 -7.79 -35.23
N ARG A 81 7.12 -8.64 -35.97
CA ARG A 81 7.90 -8.26 -37.15
C ARG A 81 7.08 -8.48 -38.41
N LEU A 82 6.92 -7.43 -39.21
CA LEU A 82 6.17 -7.42 -40.46
C LEU A 82 7.11 -7.33 -41.66
N GLN A 83 6.85 -8.05 -42.74
CA GLN A 83 7.65 -8.03 -43.97
C GLN A 83 7.42 -6.73 -44.76
N GLN A 84 6.15 -6.33 -44.93
CA GLN A 84 5.72 -5.14 -45.66
C GLN A 84 4.59 -4.37 -44.93
N PRO A 85 4.79 -3.08 -44.65
CA PRO A 85 6.08 -2.41 -44.62
C PRO A 85 7.00 -3.09 -43.57
N PRO A 86 8.34 -3.00 -43.72
CA PRO A 86 9.29 -3.70 -42.88
C PRO A 86 9.41 -3.05 -41.50
N HIS A 87 8.33 -3.16 -40.71
CA HIS A 87 8.19 -2.58 -39.38
C HIS A 87 8.33 -3.66 -38.30
N ASP A 88 8.97 -3.30 -37.20
CA ASP A 88 8.92 -4.06 -35.95
C ASP A 88 8.00 -3.30 -34.98
N LEU A 89 6.85 -3.90 -34.65
CA LEU A 89 5.91 -3.37 -33.67
C LEU A 89 6.29 -3.88 -32.29
N ILE A 90 6.92 -3.04 -31.48
CA ILE A 90 7.34 -3.36 -30.10
C ILE A 90 6.19 -3.00 -29.16
N VAL A 91 5.53 -4.02 -28.64
CA VAL A 91 4.37 -3.91 -27.76
C VAL A 91 4.82 -3.96 -26.31
N HIS A 92 4.41 -2.94 -25.54
CA HIS A 92 4.52 -2.86 -24.10
C HIS A 92 3.11 -2.85 -23.50
N ASN A 93 2.76 -3.89 -22.73
CA ASN A 93 1.46 -4.01 -22.11
C ASN A 93 1.58 -4.48 -20.65
N SER A 94 0.98 -3.75 -19.72
CA SER A 94 0.93 -4.12 -18.31
C SER A 94 0.10 -5.40 -18.06
N ASN A 95 -0.85 -5.73 -18.94
CA ASN A 95 -1.65 -6.94 -18.81
C ASN A 95 -1.06 -8.09 -19.65
N VAL A 96 -0.17 -8.87 -19.02
CA VAL A 96 0.49 -10.05 -19.61
C VAL A 96 -0.51 -11.08 -20.14
N ILE A 97 -1.64 -11.28 -19.45
CA ILE A 97 -2.66 -12.26 -19.83
C ILE A 97 -3.34 -11.84 -21.14
N ARG A 98 -3.76 -10.57 -21.24
CA ARG A 98 -4.34 -10.02 -22.48
C ARG A 98 -3.34 -10.03 -23.63
N LEU A 99 -2.07 -9.70 -23.38
CA LEU A 99 -1.03 -9.78 -24.40
C LEU A 99 -0.84 -11.22 -24.91
N LYS A 100 -0.74 -12.22 -24.01
CA LYS A 100 -0.67 -13.64 -24.38
C LYS A 100 -1.87 -14.09 -25.20
N ALA A 101 -3.08 -13.71 -24.78
CA ALA A 101 -4.30 -14.01 -25.52
C ALA A 101 -4.31 -13.37 -26.92
N PHE A 102 -3.90 -12.10 -27.02
CA PHE A 102 -3.85 -11.37 -28.28
C PHE A 102 -2.88 -12.02 -29.29
N LEU A 103 -1.68 -12.37 -28.83
CA LEU A 103 -0.68 -13.04 -29.66
C LEU A 103 -1.09 -14.46 -30.07
N ARG A 104 -1.85 -15.17 -29.22
CA ARG A 104 -2.45 -16.46 -29.61
C ARG A 104 -3.44 -16.30 -30.76
N VAL A 105 -4.33 -15.30 -30.69
CA VAL A 105 -5.28 -15.00 -31.77
C VAL A 105 -4.54 -14.62 -33.06
N LEU A 106 -3.53 -13.76 -32.97
CA LEU A 106 -2.69 -13.41 -34.13
C LEU A 106 -2.08 -14.66 -34.78
N SER A 107 -1.54 -15.58 -33.97
CA SER A 107 -0.97 -16.84 -34.47
C SER A 107 -2.01 -17.76 -35.13
N GLN A 108 -3.28 -17.74 -34.72
CA GLN A 108 -4.35 -18.51 -35.37
C GLN A 108 -4.73 -17.90 -36.72
N ILE A 109 -4.82 -16.56 -36.80
CA ILE A 109 -5.09 -15.84 -38.05
C ILE A 109 -3.99 -16.11 -39.07
N MET A 110 -2.71 -16.10 -38.65
CA MET A 110 -1.58 -16.43 -39.51
C MET A 110 -1.64 -17.86 -40.08
N LYS A 111 -2.33 -18.79 -39.41
CA LYS A 111 -2.48 -20.19 -39.85
C LYS A 111 -3.73 -20.43 -40.71
N GLY A 112 -4.43 -19.37 -41.12
CA GLY A 112 -5.66 -19.47 -41.93
C GLY A 112 -6.91 -19.96 -41.17
N ARG A 113 -6.86 -20.03 -39.83
CA ARG A 113 -7.99 -20.48 -38.99
C ARG A 113 -8.89 -19.31 -38.58
N SER A 114 -9.40 -18.56 -39.56
CA SER A 114 -10.15 -17.31 -39.35
C SER A 114 -11.66 -17.51 -39.10
N GLN A 115 -12.20 -18.72 -39.31
CA GLN A 115 -13.65 -18.96 -39.37
C GLN A 115 -14.34 -19.17 -38.00
N ASP A 116 -13.61 -19.46 -36.92
CA ASP A 116 -14.24 -19.99 -35.70
C ASP A 116 -14.65 -18.95 -34.64
N PHE A 117 -14.42 -17.64 -34.85
CA PHE A 117 -14.61 -16.67 -33.77
C PHE A 117 -14.84 -15.22 -34.22
N ASP A 118 -15.74 -14.54 -33.52
CA ASP A 118 -16.12 -13.14 -33.71
C ASP A 118 -15.05 -12.17 -33.13
N TYR A 119 -13.82 -12.26 -33.65
CA TYR A 119 -12.67 -11.48 -33.18
C TYR A 119 -12.52 -10.13 -33.89
N PHE A 120 -13.43 -9.76 -34.80
CA PHE A 120 -13.25 -8.58 -35.64
C PHE A 120 -14.10 -7.41 -35.15
N SER A 121 -13.45 -6.26 -34.94
CA SER A 121 -14.18 -5.02 -34.61
C SER A 121 -14.57 -4.31 -35.91
N THR A 122 -15.87 -4.07 -36.11
CA THR A 122 -16.45 -3.39 -37.29
C THR A 122 -16.39 -1.87 -37.21
N THR A 123 -16.18 -1.30 -36.02
CA THR A 123 -16.05 0.16 -35.82
C THR A 123 -15.15 0.45 -34.62
N VAL A 124 -14.07 1.21 -34.84
CA VAL A 124 -13.23 1.73 -33.73
C VAL A 124 -13.49 3.23 -33.62
N ASN A 125 -14.29 3.62 -32.63
CA ASN A 125 -14.78 4.99 -32.46
C ASN A 125 -13.70 5.89 -31.82
N SER A 126 -13.67 7.16 -32.20
CA SER A 126 -12.67 8.14 -31.72
C SER A 126 -12.68 8.43 -30.21
N LYS A 127 -13.61 7.86 -29.44
CA LYS A 127 -13.67 7.90 -27.96
C LYS A 127 -12.64 6.96 -27.29
N ASP A 128 -11.97 6.12 -28.06
CA ASP A 128 -11.20 4.97 -27.59
C ASP A 128 -9.83 5.28 -26.96
N PHE A 129 -9.31 6.50 -27.09
CA PHE A 129 -8.13 6.97 -26.36
C PHE A 129 -8.46 7.63 -25.01
N ALA A 130 -9.53 7.18 -24.36
CA ALA A 130 -9.92 7.64 -23.02
C ALA A 130 -8.67 7.66 -22.12
N LYS A 131 -8.39 8.81 -21.50
CA LYS A 131 -7.20 8.98 -20.62
C LYS A 131 -7.17 7.82 -19.62
N PRO A 132 -5.98 7.27 -19.29
CA PRO A 132 -5.90 6.21 -18.28
C PRO A 132 -6.64 6.73 -17.05
N GLN A 133 -7.58 5.96 -16.53
CA GLN A 133 -8.23 6.31 -15.29
C GLN A 133 -7.22 6.02 -14.19
N VAL A 134 -6.40 7.03 -13.91
CA VAL A 134 -5.43 7.04 -12.81
C VAL A 134 -6.18 7.26 -11.50
N LYS A 135 -7.23 8.07 -11.54
CA LYS A 135 -8.12 8.36 -10.42
C LYS A 135 -9.51 7.84 -10.70
N VAL A 136 -10.01 6.97 -9.84
CA VAL A 136 -11.34 6.39 -9.89
C VAL A 136 -12.08 6.81 -8.62
N VAL A 137 -13.25 7.43 -8.79
CA VAL A 137 -14.10 7.87 -7.69
C VAL A 137 -15.47 7.25 -7.89
N VAL A 138 -15.93 6.49 -6.91
CA VAL A 138 -17.26 5.86 -6.90
C VAL A 138 -18.03 6.47 -5.74
N LYS A 139 -19.06 7.25 -6.06
CA LYS A 139 -19.89 7.94 -5.05
C LYS A 139 -21.21 7.23 -4.77
N LYS A 140 -21.62 6.36 -5.69
CA LYS A 140 -22.89 5.63 -5.62
C LYS A 140 -22.67 4.16 -5.89
N LYS A 141 -23.49 3.30 -5.25
CA LYS A 141 -23.44 1.84 -5.49
C LYS A 141 -23.65 1.46 -6.96
N SER A 142 -24.43 2.23 -7.71
CA SER A 142 -24.67 2.01 -9.14
C SER A 142 -23.43 2.22 -10.02
N GLU A 143 -22.45 3.00 -9.56
CA GLU A 143 -21.20 3.29 -10.26
C GLU A 143 -20.12 2.23 -9.96
N TYR A 144 -20.40 1.30 -9.03
CA TYR A 144 -19.44 0.29 -8.61
C TYR A 144 -19.22 -0.74 -9.72
N PRO A 145 -17.99 -0.95 -10.22
CA PRO A 145 -17.72 -1.83 -11.36
C PRO A 145 -17.68 -3.31 -10.92
N THR A 146 -18.86 -3.90 -10.71
CA THR A 146 -18.97 -5.29 -10.22
C THR A 146 -18.57 -6.34 -11.26
N LEU A 147 -18.83 -6.10 -12.56
CA LEU A 147 -18.58 -7.06 -13.64
C LEU A 147 -17.24 -6.84 -14.35
N GLU A 148 -16.95 -5.60 -14.75
CA GLU A 148 -15.74 -5.25 -15.50
C GLU A 148 -14.50 -5.10 -14.61
N GLY A 149 -14.75 -4.80 -13.33
CA GLY A 149 -13.75 -4.47 -12.32
C GLY A 149 -13.07 -3.11 -12.52
N PHE A 150 -12.22 -2.74 -11.56
CA PHE A 150 -11.49 -1.47 -11.63
C PHE A 150 -10.43 -1.49 -12.75
N PRO A 151 -10.20 -0.36 -13.45
CA PRO A 151 -9.11 -0.24 -14.41
C PRO A 151 -7.75 -0.54 -13.76
N LEU A 152 -6.94 -1.42 -14.37
CA LEU A 152 -5.61 -1.79 -13.84
C LEU A 152 -4.61 -0.62 -13.82
N THR A 153 -4.93 0.50 -14.48
CA THR A 153 -4.15 1.74 -14.46
C THR A 153 -4.46 2.64 -13.25
N THR A 154 -5.39 2.23 -12.37
CA THR A 154 -5.80 3.02 -11.21
C THR A 154 -4.65 3.16 -10.22
N GLU A 155 -4.30 4.40 -9.89
CA GLU A 155 -3.34 4.77 -8.84
C GLU A 155 -4.06 5.37 -7.62
N GLU A 156 -5.21 6.01 -7.81
CA GLU A 156 -6.04 6.55 -6.73
C GLU A 156 -7.46 6.00 -6.83
N LEU A 157 -7.91 5.32 -5.79
CA LEU A 157 -9.25 4.73 -5.71
C LEU A 157 -10.00 5.29 -4.50
N PHE A 158 -11.13 5.96 -4.76
CA PHE A 158 -12.00 6.54 -3.74
C PHE A 158 -13.36 5.86 -3.76
N LEU A 159 -13.68 5.14 -2.69
CA LEU A 159 -14.90 4.36 -2.49
C LEU A 159 -15.59 4.80 -1.19
N THR A 160 -16.07 6.05 -1.15
CA THR A 160 -16.58 6.67 0.09
C THR A 160 -18.10 6.60 0.19
N ALA A 161 -18.66 6.46 1.40
CA ALA A 161 -20.11 6.49 1.64
C ALA A 161 -20.92 5.41 0.89
N LEU A 162 -20.32 4.24 0.61
CA LEU A 162 -20.95 3.18 -0.18
C LEU A 162 -21.63 2.10 0.69
N GLY A 163 -21.47 2.16 2.01
CA GLY A 163 -22.02 1.15 2.93
C GLY A 163 -21.43 -0.25 2.71
N ILE A 164 -20.18 -0.32 2.23
CA ILE A 164 -19.45 -1.57 1.99
C ILE A 164 -19.17 -2.24 3.35
N ARG A 165 -19.54 -3.52 3.47
CA ARG A 165 -19.33 -4.32 4.70
C ARG A 165 -18.11 -5.24 4.63
N SER A 166 -17.67 -5.57 3.43
CA SER A 166 -16.55 -6.49 3.18
C SER A 166 -15.63 -5.93 2.12
N PHE A 167 -14.32 -6.10 2.30
CA PHE A 167 -13.33 -5.65 1.33
C PHE A 167 -13.46 -6.40 0.00
N ASP A 168 -13.43 -5.66 -1.10
CA ASP A 168 -13.48 -6.22 -2.44
C ASP A 168 -12.07 -6.62 -2.92
N ARG A 169 -11.88 -7.93 -3.10
CA ARG A 169 -10.59 -8.51 -3.47
C ARG A 169 -10.11 -8.10 -4.86
N GLN A 170 -10.95 -7.55 -5.72
CA GLN A 170 -10.49 -7.06 -7.02
C GLN A 170 -9.52 -5.88 -6.89
N ILE A 171 -9.58 -5.11 -5.80
CA ILE A 171 -8.66 -4.02 -5.49
C ILE A 171 -7.22 -4.53 -5.34
N LEU A 172 -7.04 -5.79 -4.92
CA LEU A 172 -5.72 -6.42 -4.77
C LEU A 172 -4.99 -6.62 -6.11
N ARG A 173 -5.69 -6.49 -7.25
CA ARG A 173 -5.09 -6.58 -8.60
C ARG A 173 -4.53 -5.25 -9.09
N LEU A 174 -4.72 -4.16 -8.35
CA LEU A 174 -4.29 -2.82 -8.74
C LEU A 174 -2.83 -2.60 -8.32
N GLU A 175 -1.90 -3.12 -9.12
CA GLU A 175 -0.45 -3.06 -8.81
C GLU A 175 0.10 -1.63 -8.71
N ASN A 176 -0.54 -0.66 -9.37
CA ASN A 176 -0.13 0.75 -9.36
C ASN A 176 -0.83 1.57 -8.26
N LEU A 177 -1.66 0.96 -7.41
CA LEU A 177 -2.45 1.67 -6.42
C LEU A 177 -1.55 2.33 -5.36
N ARG A 178 -1.69 3.65 -5.23
CA ARG A 178 -0.97 4.51 -4.28
C ARG A 178 -1.89 5.10 -3.22
N VAL A 179 -3.12 5.43 -3.59
CA VAL A 179 -4.11 6.03 -2.70
C VAL A 179 -5.36 5.16 -2.70
N LEU A 180 -5.76 4.70 -1.52
CA LEU A 180 -6.99 3.97 -1.31
C LEU A 180 -7.80 4.63 -0.20
N ASP A 181 -8.95 5.17 -0.57
CA ASP A 181 -9.91 5.75 0.35
C ASP A 181 -11.16 4.88 0.42
N LEU A 182 -11.40 4.30 1.60
CA LEU A 182 -12.55 3.48 1.95
C LEU A 182 -13.36 4.13 3.09
N SER A 183 -13.24 5.45 3.26
CA SER A 183 -13.91 6.17 4.36
C SER A 183 -15.44 6.12 4.28
N ASP A 184 -16.09 6.30 5.43
CA ASP A 184 -17.55 6.25 5.56
C ASP A 184 -18.17 4.97 4.96
N ASN A 185 -17.68 3.83 5.43
CA ASN A 185 -18.24 2.53 5.07
C ASN A 185 -18.63 1.76 6.35
N LYS A 186 -18.76 0.44 6.23
CA LYS A 186 -19.11 -0.46 7.34
C LYS A 186 -18.10 -1.60 7.43
N LEU A 187 -16.84 -1.35 7.05
CA LEU A 187 -15.76 -2.33 7.10
C LEU A 187 -15.32 -2.56 8.54
N SER A 188 -15.09 -3.82 8.92
CA SER A 188 -14.58 -4.19 10.25
C SER A 188 -13.18 -4.79 10.22
N PHE A 189 -12.70 -5.23 9.06
CA PHE A 189 -11.35 -5.75 8.85
C PHE A 189 -10.91 -5.61 7.37
N LEU A 190 -9.61 -5.78 7.13
CA LEU A 190 -9.00 -5.84 5.81
C LEU A 190 -8.28 -7.19 5.62
N PRO A 191 -8.19 -7.71 4.38
CA PRO A 191 -7.46 -8.94 4.10
C PRO A 191 -5.95 -8.71 4.22
N LYS A 192 -5.19 -9.72 4.66
CA LYS A 192 -3.72 -9.65 4.81
C LYS A 192 -3.02 -9.28 3.50
N GLU A 193 -3.60 -9.69 2.38
CA GLU A 193 -3.09 -9.46 1.02
C GLU A 193 -3.09 -7.97 0.65
N LEU A 194 -3.84 -7.10 1.35
CA LEU A 194 -3.71 -5.65 1.14
C LEU A 194 -2.28 -5.17 1.43
N GLY A 195 -1.61 -5.78 2.40
CA GLY A 195 -0.25 -5.45 2.78
C GLY A 195 0.78 -5.68 1.69
N THR A 196 0.47 -6.52 0.69
CA THR A 196 1.39 -6.86 -0.40
C THR A 196 1.35 -5.89 -1.56
N LEU A 197 0.48 -4.86 -1.53
CA LEU A 197 0.43 -3.85 -2.58
C LEU A 197 1.74 -3.04 -2.60
N PRO A 198 2.49 -3.06 -3.71
CA PRO A 198 3.90 -2.61 -3.72
C PRO A 198 4.06 -1.09 -3.66
N HIS A 199 3.00 -0.33 -3.91
CA HIS A 199 3.05 1.13 -4.05
C HIS A 199 2.04 1.87 -3.18
N LEU A 200 1.31 1.18 -2.29
CA LEU A 200 0.29 1.79 -1.46
C LEU A 200 0.93 2.74 -0.45
N GLN A 201 0.62 4.03 -0.57
CA GLN A 201 1.20 5.11 0.24
C GLN A 201 0.18 5.73 1.18
N HIS A 202 -1.06 5.92 0.72
CA HIS A 202 -2.12 6.57 1.49
C HIS A 202 -3.29 5.61 1.65
N LEU A 203 -3.67 5.33 2.89
CA LEU A 203 -4.81 4.49 3.22
C LEU A 203 -5.74 5.21 4.18
N VAL A 204 -6.96 5.51 3.72
CA VAL A 204 -8.00 6.19 4.49
C VAL A 204 -9.12 5.21 4.81
N LEU A 205 -9.32 4.96 6.09
CA LEU A 205 -10.28 4.02 6.69
C LEU A 205 -11.19 4.71 7.69
N ALA A 206 -11.21 6.05 7.69
CA ALA A 206 -12.00 6.84 8.63
C ALA A 206 -13.50 6.49 8.56
N GLN A 207 -14.22 6.60 9.68
CA GLN A 207 -15.67 6.37 9.73
C GLN A 207 -16.08 4.96 9.27
N ASN A 208 -15.45 3.93 9.86
CA ASN A 208 -15.76 2.53 9.60
C ASN A 208 -16.15 1.80 10.91
N GLN A 209 -16.02 0.48 10.95
CA GLN A 209 -16.37 -0.36 12.09
C GLN A 209 -15.16 -1.15 12.63
N PHE A 210 -13.94 -0.67 12.40
CA PHE A 210 -12.74 -1.30 12.96
C PHE A 210 -12.81 -1.26 14.49
N GLY A 211 -12.52 -2.38 15.15
CA GLY A 211 -12.61 -2.55 16.61
C GLY A 211 -13.89 -3.24 17.13
N LYS A 212 -14.95 -3.37 16.31
CA LYS A 212 -16.18 -4.11 16.69
C LYS A 212 -16.06 -5.64 16.57
N SER A 213 -15.16 -6.12 15.72
CA SER A 213 -14.89 -7.55 15.51
C SER A 213 -13.83 -8.03 16.52
N PRO A 214 -13.83 -9.31 16.96
CA PRO A 214 -12.81 -9.83 17.87
C PRO A 214 -11.38 -9.58 17.38
N ARG A 215 -10.45 -9.52 18.35
CA ARG A 215 -9.05 -9.14 18.16
C ARG A 215 -8.41 -9.90 16.99
N PHE A 216 -7.59 -9.16 16.23
CA PHE A 216 -6.63 -9.63 15.23
C PHE A 216 -7.17 -9.99 13.85
N LYS A 217 -7.13 -9.03 12.92
CA LYS A 217 -6.69 -9.22 11.51
C LYS A 217 -5.96 -7.99 10.94
N TRP A 218 -5.15 -7.32 11.77
CA TRP A 218 -4.18 -6.32 11.30
C TRP A 218 -2.98 -6.93 10.57
N ALA A 219 -3.08 -8.20 10.15
CA ALA A 219 -2.04 -8.95 9.44
C ALA A 219 -1.58 -8.27 8.13
N TRP A 220 -2.41 -7.38 7.56
CA TRP A 220 -1.98 -6.58 6.42
C TRP A 220 -0.85 -5.60 6.77
N LEU A 221 -0.66 -5.25 8.05
CA LEU A 221 0.49 -4.46 8.54
C LEU A 221 1.80 -5.26 8.62
N GLU A 222 1.75 -6.59 8.51
CA GLU A 222 2.93 -7.44 8.72
C GLU A 222 3.84 -7.53 7.49
N SER A 223 3.33 -7.19 6.30
CA SER A 223 4.11 -7.27 5.05
C SER A 223 5.15 -6.16 4.93
N ASP A 224 6.34 -6.49 4.40
CA ASP A 224 7.41 -5.51 4.18
C ASP A 224 7.03 -4.41 3.19
N ALA A 225 6.15 -4.69 2.23
CA ALA A 225 5.73 -3.69 1.25
C ALA A 225 4.99 -2.53 1.94
N ILE A 226 4.01 -2.81 2.81
CA ILE A 226 3.28 -1.75 3.50
C ILE A 226 4.16 -1.02 4.53
N LYS A 227 5.01 -1.75 5.26
CA LYS A 227 5.91 -1.18 6.27
C LYS A 227 6.83 -0.10 5.73
N ASN A 228 7.30 -0.28 4.49
CA ASN A 228 8.27 0.60 3.86
C ASN A 228 7.65 1.63 2.90
N ASN A 229 6.35 1.54 2.58
CA ASN A 229 5.70 2.44 1.63
C ASN A 229 4.58 3.30 2.21
N LEU A 230 3.87 2.84 3.24
CA LEU A 230 2.71 3.56 3.78
C LEU A 230 3.16 4.83 4.49
N ARG A 231 2.71 5.99 3.98
CA ARG A 231 3.04 7.33 4.46
C ARG A 231 1.90 7.98 5.25
N ILE A 232 0.66 7.69 4.87
CA ILE A 232 -0.53 8.26 5.51
C ILE A 232 -1.47 7.13 5.86
N LEU A 233 -1.82 7.04 7.14
CA LEU A 233 -2.85 6.14 7.65
C LEU A 233 -3.88 6.94 8.43
N ASP A 234 -5.13 6.90 7.99
CA ASP A 234 -6.26 7.47 8.71
C ASP A 234 -7.23 6.37 9.12
N ILE A 235 -7.33 6.12 10.42
CA ILE A 235 -8.22 5.15 11.06
C ILE A 235 -9.16 5.84 12.06
N SER A 236 -9.38 7.14 11.88
CA SER A 236 -10.21 7.98 12.76
C SER A 236 -11.69 7.59 12.72
N HIS A 237 -12.48 7.98 13.73
CA HIS A 237 -13.92 7.67 13.79
C HIS A 237 -14.22 6.17 13.63
N ASN A 238 -13.53 5.34 14.39
CA ASN A 238 -13.76 3.90 14.45
C ASN A 238 -14.10 3.50 15.89
N PHE A 239 -14.04 2.21 16.21
CA PHE A 239 -14.36 1.67 17.54
C PHE A 239 -13.12 1.01 18.18
N LEU A 240 -11.93 1.53 17.88
CA LEU A 240 -10.68 0.96 18.35
C LEU A 240 -10.51 1.21 19.86
N THR A 241 -10.22 0.16 20.61
CA THR A 241 -9.83 0.25 22.03
C THR A 241 -8.30 0.23 22.22
N GLU A 242 -7.60 -0.32 21.23
CA GLU A 242 -6.15 -0.41 21.15
C GLU A 242 -5.72 -0.27 19.69
N LEU A 243 -4.53 0.29 19.46
CA LEU A 243 -3.86 0.23 18.16
C LEU A 243 -3.00 -1.04 18.11
N PRO A 244 -2.92 -1.73 16.96
CA PRO A 244 -2.05 -2.90 16.82
C PRO A 244 -0.58 -2.53 17.01
N ILE A 245 0.17 -3.38 17.70
CA ILE A 245 1.62 -3.21 17.92
C ILE A 245 2.40 -3.12 16.58
N GLN A 246 1.87 -3.72 15.52
CA GLN A 246 2.43 -3.67 14.17
C GLN A 246 2.49 -2.23 13.59
N ILE A 247 1.70 -1.27 14.09
CA ILE A 247 1.81 0.13 13.65
C ILE A 247 3.22 0.66 13.88
N GLY A 248 3.90 0.29 14.97
CA GLY A 248 5.29 0.72 15.23
C GLY A 248 6.29 0.26 14.16
N GLN A 249 5.93 -0.68 13.28
CA GLN A 249 6.80 -1.19 12.21
C GLN A 249 6.63 -0.44 10.88
N LEU A 250 5.75 0.57 10.80
CA LEU A 250 5.51 1.36 9.60
C LEU A 250 6.59 2.44 9.42
N ASN A 251 7.79 2.03 9.04
CA ASN A 251 9.00 2.87 8.96
C ASN A 251 8.85 4.14 8.09
N ALA A 252 7.98 4.10 7.08
CA ALA A 252 7.73 5.22 6.17
C ALA A 252 6.55 6.12 6.56
N LEU A 253 5.88 5.85 7.68
CA LEU A 253 4.67 6.56 8.10
C LEU A 253 5.01 7.98 8.56
N ILE A 254 4.37 8.97 7.94
CA ILE A 254 4.56 10.40 8.20
C ILE A 254 3.37 10.98 8.97
N ASN A 255 2.15 10.52 8.63
CA ASN A 255 0.91 11.00 9.22
C ASN A 255 0.05 9.83 9.70
N LEU A 256 -0.22 9.80 11.00
CA LEU A 256 -1.13 8.86 11.63
C LEU A 256 -2.29 9.62 12.28
N LYS A 257 -3.51 9.36 11.79
CA LYS A 257 -4.74 9.85 12.40
C LYS A 257 -5.53 8.68 12.97
N ALA A 258 -5.80 8.74 14.26
CA ALA A 258 -6.59 7.77 15.00
C ALA A 258 -7.55 8.48 15.99
N CYS A 259 -7.95 9.71 15.69
CA CYS A 259 -8.86 10.47 16.54
C CYS A 259 -10.28 9.90 16.51
N GLU A 260 -11.10 10.25 17.50
CA GLU A 260 -12.48 9.78 17.63
C GLU A 260 -12.59 8.26 17.63
N ASN A 261 -11.81 7.63 18.51
CA ASN A 261 -11.88 6.21 18.81
C ASN A 261 -12.14 6.05 20.32
N THR A 262 -11.87 4.86 20.86
CA THR A 262 -11.95 4.56 22.30
C THR A 262 -10.63 4.04 22.84
N LEU A 263 -9.51 4.52 22.28
CA LEU A 263 -8.17 4.05 22.63
C LEU A 263 -7.88 4.31 24.11
N LEU A 264 -7.42 3.28 24.82
CA LEU A 264 -7.04 3.35 26.23
C LEU A 264 -5.54 3.67 26.40
N CYS A 265 -4.72 3.18 25.48
CA CYS A 265 -3.28 3.43 25.43
C CYS A 265 -2.80 3.44 23.97
N LEU A 266 -1.61 4.00 23.74
CA LEU A 266 -0.86 3.82 22.50
C LEU A 266 0.15 2.68 22.68
N PRO A 267 0.54 1.97 21.61
CA PRO A 267 1.50 0.88 21.70
C PRO A 267 2.88 1.41 22.16
N GLY A 268 3.54 0.68 23.05
CA GLY A 268 4.83 1.07 23.61
C GLY A 268 5.95 1.24 22.57
N ASN A 269 5.80 0.65 21.38
CA ASN A 269 6.72 0.82 20.26
C ASN A 269 6.35 1.97 19.31
N ILE A 270 5.39 2.85 19.63
CA ILE A 270 5.06 4.00 18.75
C ILE A 270 6.30 4.86 18.44
N GLY A 271 7.23 4.95 19.40
CA GLY A 271 8.51 5.63 19.26
C GLY A 271 9.48 5.08 18.21
N THR A 272 9.19 3.93 17.59
CA THR A 272 10.01 3.38 16.50
C THR A 272 9.67 3.96 15.13
N LEU A 273 8.57 4.72 15.03
CA LEU A 273 8.14 5.41 13.82
C LEU A 273 9.01 6.64 13.49
N SER A 274 10.26 6.40 13.09
CA SER A 274 11.27 7.46 12.89
C SER A 274 10.91 8.54 11.87
N SER A 275 9.98 8.27 10.95
CA SER A 275 9.49 9.22 9.94
C SER A 275 8.23 9.99 10.35
N LEU A 276 7.62 9.67 11.51
CA LEU A 276 6.34 10.24 11.90
C LEU A 276 6.50 11.70 12.31
N GLU A 277 5.75 12.58 11.64
CA GLU A 277 5.75 14.03 11.89
C GLU A 277 4.41 14.51 12.46
N TYR A 278 3.30 13.83 12.12
CA TYR A 278 1.95 14.22 12.50
C TYR A 278 1.23 13.07 13.17
N LEU A 279 0.81 13.28 14.42
CA LEU A 279 0.04 12.32 15.19
C LEU A 279 -1.23 12.99 15.74
N ASP A 280 -2.39 12.49 15.34
CA ASP A 280 -3.68 12.88 15.93
C ASP A 280 -4.34 11.68 16.60
N VAL A 281 -4.43 11.75 17.93
CA VAL A 281 -5.11 10.78 18.79
C VAL A 281 -6.13 11.46 19.69
N SER A 282 -6.63 12.62 19.27
CA SER A 282 -7.64 13.37 20.00
C SER A 282 -8.96 12.60 20.11
N ARG A 283 -9.81 12.99 21.07
CA ARG A 283 -11.14 12.39 21.27
C ARG A 283 -11.06 10.87 21.49
N ASN A 284 -10.20 10.46 22.41
CA ASN A 284 -9.99 9.07 22.82
C ASN A 284 -10.12 8.98 24.36
N LYS A 285 -9.68 7.87 24.96
CA LYS A 285 -9.71 7.63 26.41
C LYS A 285 -8.30 7.39 26.97
N LEU A 286 -7.30 8.03 26.37
CA LEU A 286 -5.91 7.88 26.79
C LEU A 286 -5.73 8.46 28.20
N LEU A 287 -5.10 7.68 29.07
CA LEU A 287 -4.72 8.08 30.42
C LEU A 287 -3.30 8.65 30.48
N CYS A 288 -2.43 8.20 29.58
CA CYS A 288 -1.03 8.59 29.43
C CYS A 288 -0.57 8.27 28.00
N LEU A 289 0.62 8.75 27.63
CA LEU A 289 1.32 8.33 26.40
C LEU A 289 2.54 7.48 26.76
N PRO A 290 2.96 6.52 25.91
CA PRO A 290 4.19 5.78 26.14
C PRO A 290 5.41 6.70 26.12
N ALA A 291 6.36 6.50 27.05
CA ALA A 291 7.60 7.30 27.09
C ALA A 291 8.41 7.24 25.78
N SER A 292 8.22 6.19 24.97
CA SER A 292 8.86 6.07 23.66
C SER A 292 8.47 7.17 22.68
N ILE A 293 7.36 7.89 22.90
CA ILE A 293 6.95 9.02 22.07
C ILE A 293 8.03 10.12 22.02
N LYS A 294 8.87 10.24 23.06
CA LYS A 294 10.02 11.16 23.10
C LYS A 294 11.07 10.88 22.03
N HIS A 295 11.11 9.68 21.46
CA HIS A 295 12.05 9.33 20.39
C HIS A 295 11.58 9.82 19.01
N LEU A 296 10.34 10.31 18.90
CA LEU A 296 9.78 10.84 17.66
C LEU A 296 10.20 12.30 17.47
N ARG A 297 10.18 12.76 16.21
CA ARG A 297 10.39 14.16 15.84
C ARG A 297 9.08 14.77 15.35
N LEU A 298 8.08 14.76 16.23
CA LEU A 298 6.75 15.23 15.88
C LEU A 298 6.76 16.75 15.67
N ARG A 299 6.21 17.18 14.54
CA ARG A 299 5.88 18.59 14.31
C ARG A 299 4.54 18.91 14.95
N TYR A 300 3.60 17.96 14.91
CA TYR A 300 2.24 18.15 15.39
C TYR A 300 1.77 16.93 16.20
N LEU A 301 1.29 17.20 17.40
CA LEU A 301 0.69 16.21 18.28
C LEU A 301 -0.66 16.73 18.81
N ASN A 302 -1.75 16.11 18.39
CA ASN A 302 -3.08 16.41 18.93
C ASN A 302 -3.54 15.29 19.87
N VAL A 303 -3.67 15.62 21.15
CA VAL A 303 -4.12 14.73 22.22
C VAL A 303 -5.33 15.30 22.95
N SER A 304 -5.96 16.35 22.41
CA SER A 304 -7.14 16.96 22.98
C SER A 304 -8.27 15.94 23.18
N GLN A 305 -9.10 16.16 24.18
CA GLN A 305 -10.28 15.34 24.50
C GLN A 305 -9.89 13.89 24.82
N ASN A 306 -8.81 13.74 25.59
CA ASN A 306 -8.44 12.52 26.29
C ASN A 306 -8.59 12.73 27.80
N SER A 307 -8.53 11.64 28.57
CA SER A 307 -8.73 11.65 30.02
C SER A 307 -7.39 11.41 30.75
N PHE A 308 -6.39 12.24 30.48
CA PHE A 308 -5.07 12.10 31.09
C PHE A 308 -5.16 12.08 32.62
N LEU A 309 -4.35 11.23 33.25
CA LEU A 309 -4.28 11.12 34.70
C LEU A 309 -3.91 12.47 35.30
N ASN A 310 -4.62 12.85 36.36
CA ASN A 310 -4.16 13.92 37.22
C ASN A 310 -3.26 13.32 38.31
N ILE A 311 -1.95 13.49 38.16
CA ILE A 311 -0.98 13.13 39.20
C ILE A 311 -0.69 14.37 40.04
N ASP A 312 -1.37 14.51 41.18
CA ASP A 312 -1.19 15.61 42.13
C ASP A 312 0.16 15.48 42.88
N GLY A 313 1.28 15.59 42.16
CA GLY A 313 2.65 15.52 42.69
C GLY A 313 3.08 14.16 43.26
N GLN A 314 2.16 13.19 43.40
CA GLN A 314 2.47 11.83 43.83
C GLN A 314 2.84 10.96 42.63
N ARG A 315 4.04 10.37 42.68
CA ARG A 315 4.49 9.36 41.72
C ARG A 315 3.68 8.09 41.96
N ASP A 316 2.80 7.75 41.03
CA ASP A 316 2.19 6.43 41.02
C ASP A 316 3.26 5.41 40.57
N VAL A 317 3.82 4.68 41.54
CA VAL A 317 4.87 3.68 41.32
C VAL A 317 4.29 2.31 41.53
N VAL A 318 4.12 1.56 40.44
CA VAL A 318 3.72 0.15 40.50
C VAL A 318 4.97 -0.73 40.37
N LEU A 319 5.21 -1.55 41.39
CA LEU A 319 6.31 -2.52 41.42
C LEU A 319 5.78 -3.91 41.08
N LYS A 320 6.10 -4.41 39.90
CA LYS A 320 5.86 -5.82 39.54
C LYS A 320 7.20 -6.54 39.51
N MET A 321 7.63 -7.01 40.67
CA MET A 321 8.95 -7.60 40.90
C MET A 321 8.90 -9.12 41.12
N GLU A 322 8.14 -9.84 40.28
CA GLU A 322 8.15 -11.31 40.25
C GLU A 322 9.48 -11.84 39.66
N MET A 323 9.97 -13.01 40.09
CA MET A 323 11.18 -13.60 39.50
C MET A 323 11.00 -13.78 37.98
N PRO A 324 11.88 -13.20 37.12
CA PRO A 324 11.75 -13.34 35.69
C PRO A 324 11.80 -14.80 35.28
N ARG A 325 10.84 -15.24 34.48
CA ARG A 325 10.84 -16.60 33.91
C ARG A 325 12.04 -16.76 32.98
N LEU A 326 12.52 -18.01 32.82
CA LEU A 326 13.58 -18.31 31.86
C LEU A 326 13.24 -17.81 30.44
N THR A 327 11.96 -17.89 30.04
CA THR A 327 11.47 -17.35 28.77
C THR A 327 11.70 -15.84 28.64
N GLU A 328 11.46 -15.07 29.70
CA GLU A 328 11.71 -13.62 29.73
C GLU A 328 13.21 -13.31 29.71
N LEU A 329 14.03 -14.05 30.44
CA LEU A 329 15.49 -13.87 30.41
C LEU A 329 16.08 -14.17 29.02
N SER A 330 15.64 -15.26 28.39
CA SER A 330 16.03 -15.61 27.02
C SER A 330 15.56 -14.56 26.01
N ALA A 331 14.32 -14.08 26.14
CA ALA A 331 13.78 -13.04 25.27
C ALA A 331 14.53 -11.70 25.42
N ARG A 332 14.89 -11.31 26.66
CA ARG A 332 15.74 -10.14 26.91
C ARG A 332 17.09 -10.26 26.22
N HIS A 333 17.73 -11.41 26.34
CA HIS A 333 19.01 -11.67 25.67
C HIS A 333 18.86 -11.62 24.14
N PHE A 334 17.81 -12.24 23.61
CA PHE A 334 17.51 -12.24 22.18
C PHE A 334 17.23 -10.84 21.63
N LEU A 335 16.34 -10.07 22.26
CA LEU A 335 16.03 -8.70 21.82
C LEU A 335 17.26 -7.77 21.90
N ARG A 336 18.16 -8.01 22.86
CA ARG A 336 19.41 -7.25 22.98
C ARG A 336 20.39 -7.50 21.82
N SER A 337 20.33 -8.67 21.18
CA SER A 337 21.17 -8.98 20.02
C SER A 337 20.69 -8.28 18.73
N LYS A 338 19.47 -7.70 18.75
CA LYS A 338 18.84 -7.00 17.62
C LYS A 338 18.73 -7.84 16.34
N GLN A 339 18.62 -9.16 16.49
CA GLN A 339 18.38 -10.04 15.35
C GLN A 339 16.98 -9.80 14.77
N ALA A 340 16.86 -9.95 13.45
CA ALA A 340 15.58 -9.95 12.78
C ALA A 340 14.80 -11.22 13.13
N TYR A 341 13.51 -11.08 13.39
CA TYR A 341 12.59 -12.18 13.63
C TYR A 341 11.22 -11.84 13.09
N ASP A 342 10.53 -12.86 12.61
CA ASP A 342 9.14 -12.80 12.17
C ASP A 342 8.49 -14.19 12.27
N ALA A 343 7.24 -14.28 11.86
CA ALA A 343 6.48 -15.53 11.88
C ALA A 343 6.95 -16.57 10.85
N SER A 344 7.90 -16.23 9.97
CA SER A 344 8.57 -17.18 9.08
C SER A 344 9.77 -17.87 9.73
N LEU A 345 10.42 -17.20 10.70
CA LEU A 345 11.61 -17.69 11.39
C LEU A 345 11.30 -18.40 12.70
N ILE A 346 10.31 -17.91 13.46
CA ILE A 346 9.96 -18.44 14.78
C ILE A 346 8.44 -18.54 14.94
N PRO A 347 7.93 -19.38 15.87
CA PRO A 347 6.49 -19.51 16.11
C PRO A 347 5.81 -18.15 16.37
N TYR A 348 4.63 -17.93 15.77
CA TYR A 348 3.88 -16.68 15.91
C TYR A 348 3.60 -16.28 17.36
N THR A 349 3.40 -17.26 18.25
CA THR A 349 3.22 -17.01 19.69
C THR A 349 4.46 -16.36 20.32
N LEU A 350 5.65 -16.73 19.86
CA LEU A 350 6.91 -16.13 20.31
C LEU A 350 7.11 -14.74 19.70
N VAL A 351 6.80 -14.56 18.41
CA VAL A 351 6.81 -13.22 17.77
C VAL A 351 5.93 -12.25 18.56
N LYS A 352 4.71 -12.69 18.90
CA LYS A 352 3.77 -11.89 19.70
C LYS A 352 4.37 -11.58 21.07
N PHE A 353 4.87 -12.59 21.78
CA PHE A 353 5.51 -12.38 23.08
C PHE A 353 6.63 -11.35 23.01
N LEU A 354 7.52 -11.45 22.02
CA LEU A 354 8.64 -10.51 21.83
C LEU A 354 8.18 -9.09 21.48
N ASN A 355 7.14 -8.94 20.66
CA ASN A 355 6.59 -7.65 20.26
C ASN A 355 5.86 -6.93 21.41
N ASP A 356 5.28 -7.69 22.35
CA ASP A 356 4.57 -7.15 23.52
C ASP A 356 5.52 -6.58 24.60
N ALA A 357 6.84 -6.63 24.39
CA ALA A 357 7.83 -6.10 25.32
C ALA A 357 7.78 -4.57 25.43
N ASN A 358 7.68 -4.07 26.66
CA ASN A 358 8.04 -2.69 26.96
C ASN A 358 9.57 -2.54 27.05
N TYR A 359 10.08 -1.32 27.03
CA TYR A 359 11.53 -1.08 27.07
C TYR A 359 11.90 -0.16 28.22
N CYS A 360 12.93 -0.56 28.96
CA CYS A 360 13.47 0.23 30.05
C CYS A 360 13.89 1.61 29.55
N SER A 361 13.32 2.67 30.12
CA SER A 361 13.61 4.04 29.68
C SER A 361 15.06 4.47 29.94
N THR A 362 15.78 3.79 30.83
CA THR A 362 17.19 4.09 31.17
C THR A 362 18.19 3.29 30.33
N CYS A 363 18.03 1.96 30.27
CA CYS A 363 19.03 1.06 29.66
C CYS A 363 18.53 0.32 28.40
N ARG A 364 17.29 0.57 27.98
CA ARG A 364 16.62 -0.07 26.83
C ARG A 364 16.49 -1.60 26.91
N THR A 365 16.68 -2.19 28.08
CA THR A 365 16.41 -3.62 28.29
C THR A 365 14.91 -3.88 28.22
N ALA A 366 14.51 -4.94 27.51
CA ALA A 366 13.13 -5.36 27.39
C ALA A 366 12.52 -5.73 28.76
N CYS A 367 11.30 -5.25 29.02
CA CYS A 367 10.53 -5.42 30.23
C CYS A 367 9.24 -6.16 29.89
N PHE A 368 9.05 -7.36 30.46
CA PHE A 368 7.81 -8.14 30.26
C PHE A 368 7.02 -8.18 31.57
N SER A 369 7.28 -9.18 32.42
CA SER A 369 6.57 -9.33 33.69
C SER A 369 7.29 -8.66 34.86
N TYR A 370 8.61 -8.48 34.75
CA TYR A 370 9.43 -7.81 35.77
C TYR A 370 9.75 -6.37 35.37
N TYR A 371 9.11 -5.40 36.03
CA TYR A 371 9.36 -3.98 35.82
C TYR A 371 8.95 -3.09 36.99
N VAL A 372 9.51 -1.90 37.00
CA VAL A 372 9.01 -0.73 37.75
C VAL A 372 8.27 0.14 36.77
N HIS A 373 7.02 0.47 37.06
CA HIS A 373 6.17 1.32 36.23
C HIS A 373 5.92 2.66 36.94
N MET A 374 6.04 3.76 36.20
CA MET A 374 5.88 5.11 36.73
C MET A 374 5.18 6.02 35.73
N HIS A 375 4.34 6.92 36.23
CA HIS A 375 3.79 8.03 35.47
C HIS A 375 4.51 9.32 35.81
N MET A 376 4.96 10.06 34.80
CA MET A 376 5.67 11.33 35.02
C MET A 376 5.34 12.35 33.94
N VAL A 377 5.39 13.62 34.32
CA VAL A 377 5.37 14.75 33.40
C VAL A 377 6.68 14.76 32.59
N PRO A 378 6.64 14.89 31.25
CA PRO A 378 7.84 15.01 30.45
C PRO A 378 8.53 16.35 30.73
N THR A 379 9.85 16.29 30.92
CA THR A 379 10.74 17.46 31.03
C THR A 379 11.03 18.11 29.68
N ASP A 380 10.97 17.32 28.60
CA ASP A 380 11.38 17.72 27.26
C ASP A 380 10.16 17.96 26.37
N GLN A 381 10.30 18.87 25.40
CA GLN A 381 9.28 19.09 24.38
C GLN A 381 9.14 17.85 23.48
N ILE A 382 7.93 17.30 23.39
CA ILE A 382 7.64 16.08 22.61
C ILE A 382 7.30 16.39 21.14
N ALA A 383 6.71 17.55 20.88
CA ALA A 383 6.39 18.01 19.52
C ALA A 383 6.49 19.53 19.42
N SER A 384 6.68 20.05 18.21
CA SER A 384 6.68 21.50 17.97
C SER A 384 5.34 22.14 18.36
N ASP A 385 4.24 21.59 17.85
CA ASP A 385 2.88 22.00 18.14
C ASP A 385 2.13 20.89 18.89
N ILE A 386 1.61 21.21 20.07
CA ILE A 386 0.81 20.27 20.88
C ILE A 386 -0.57 20.87 21.13
N ILE A 387 -1.62 20.13 20.78
CA ILE A 387 -3.01 20.49 21.08
C ILE A 387 -3.53 19.62 22.22
N MET A 388 -3.93 20.26 23.33
CA MET A 388 -4.56 19.65 24.50
C MET A 388 -5.84 20.40 24.88
N THR A 389 -6.80 19.74 25.55
CA THR A 389 -8.08 20.37 25.92
C THR A 389 -7.98 21.31 27.11
N HIS A 390 -7.18 20.95 28.09
CA HIS A 390 -6.93 21.76 29.28
C HIS A 390 -5.43 21.95 29.38
N THR A 391 -4.96 23.20 29.39
CA THR A 391 -3.55 23.52 29.59
C THR A 391 -3.10 23.36 31.04
N GLU A 392 -4.05 23.18 31.96
CA GLU A 392 -3.81 23.07 33.40
C GLU A 392 -3.30 21.69 33.83
N HIS A 393 -3.61 20.64 33.07
CA HIS A 393 -3.10 19.29 33.34
C HIS A 393 -1.93 18.98 32.40
N PRO A 394 -0.75 18.66 32.94
CA PRO A 394 0.39 18.31 32.11
C PRO A 394 0.14 17.00 31.36
N LEU A 395 0.77 16.87 30.21
CA LEU A 395 0.82 15.61 29.50
C LEU A 395 1.54 14.57 30.38
N ILE A 396 0.97 13.37 30.51
CA ILE A 396 1.56 12.31 31.32
C ILE A 396 2.17 11.23 30.43
N LEU A 397 3.42 10.86 30.70
CA LEU A 397 4.08 9.73 30.07
C LEU A 397 4.17 8.53 31.03
N GLU A 398 3.92 7.32 30.52
CA GLU A 398 4.20 6.06 31.21
C GLU A 398 5.63 5.59 30.93
N TYR A 399 6.36 5.24 31.99
CA TYR A 399 7.74 4.77 31.95
C TYR A 399 7.84 3.38 32.54
N TYR A 400 8.66 2.55 31.90
CA TYR A 400 8.99 1.21 32.37
C TYR A 400 10.48 1.16 32.69
N TYR A 401 10.85 0.48 33.78
CA TYR A 401 12.24 0.24 34.15
C TYR A 401 12.47 -1.22 34.48
N CYS A 402 13.58 -1.76 34.00
CA CYS A 402 13.94 -3.15 34.26
C CYS A 402 14.47 -3.42 35.67
N SER A 403 14.62 -2.40 36.51
CA SER A 403 15.11 -2.51 37.90
C SER A 403 14.89 -1.21 38.69
N LEU A 404 14.91 -1.31 40.03
CA LEU A 404 14.93 -0.15 40.93
C LEU A 404 16.16 0.75 40.72
N ARG A 405 17.29 0.18 40.30
CA ARG A 405 18.48 0.96 39.95
C ARG A 405 18.22 1.84 38.74
N CYS A 406 17.57 1.30 37.71
CA CYS A 406 17.23 2.06 36.50
C CYS A 406 16.20 3.16 36.79
N SER A 407 15.21 2.91 37.65
CA SER A 407 14.22 3.93 38.01
C SER A 407 14.81 5.07 38.86
N ARG A 408 15.80 4.79 39.71
CA ARG A 408 16.48 5.82 40.52
C ARG A 408 17.39 6.74 39.72
N LEU A 409 17.98 6.26 38.63
CA LEU A 409 18.94 7.02 37.80
C LEU A 409 18.32 8.23 37.06
N ILE A 410 16.99 8.31 36.97
CA ILE A 410 16.30 9.48 36.40
C ILE A 410 16.04 10.57 37.46
N ASN A 411 16.16 10.26 38.76
CA ASN A 411 16.04 11.27 39.83
C ASN A 411 17.31 12.09 40.06
N SER A 412 18.38 11.85 39.28
CA SER A 412 19.68 12.52 39.40
C SER A 412 20.04 13.41 38.20
N LEU A 413 19.08 13.63 37.30
CA LEU A 413 19.12 14.56 36.18
C LEU A 413 17.90 15.48 36.30
#